data_AF-A0A1W9M8F6-F1
#
_entry.id   AF-A0A1W9M8F6-F1
#
_cell.length_a   1.000
_cell.length_b   1.000
_cell.length_c   1.000
_cell.angle_alpha   90.00
_cell.angle_beta   90.00
_cell.angle_gamma   90.00
#
_symmetry.space_group_name_H-M   'P 1'
#
loop_
_entity.id
_entity.type
_entity.pdbx_description
1 polymer ?
#
loop_
_entity_poly.entity_id
_entity_poly.type
_entity_poly.pdbx_seq_one_letter_code
_entity_poly.pdbx_strand_id
1 'polypeptide(L)'
;LYDLTAPGGSVWISDLVAHELAPVEGLMRQRYADYLLAQGGPDYRDTVLASIEQEDSPRPVTWQMDLLRRVGFRQVELLHKNGCFAAFGAVR
;
A
#
# COMPACT_ATOMS: atom_id res chain seq x y z
N LEU A 1 8.30 0.26 15.82
CA LEU A 1 6.83 0.13 15.93
C LEU A 1 6.46 -0.95 16.93
N TYR A 2 6.80 -2.23 16.68
CA TYR A 2 6.47 -3.34 17.59
C TYR A 2 6.80 -3.07 19.07
N ASP A 3 8.03 -2.65 19.39
CA ASP A 3 8.44 -2.39 20.77
C ASP A 3 7.69 -1.23 21.44
N LEU A 4 7.18 -0.29 20.64
CA LEU A 4 6.40 0.86 21.10
C LEU A 4 4.91 0.54 21.28
N THR A 5 4.42 -0.54 20.66
CA THR A 5 3.03 -0.98 20.79
C THR A 5 2.85 -1.72 22.12
N ALA A 6 1.93 -1.28 22.98
CA ALA A 6 1.63 -1.99 24.23
C ALA A 6 1.06 -3.41 23.97
N PRO A 7 1.17 -4.37 24.92
CA PRO A 7 0.50 -5.66 24.81
C PRO A 7 -1.01 -5.51 24.56
N GLY A 8 -1.55 -6.18 23.54
CA GLY A 8 -2.94 -6.01 23.09
C GLY A 8 -3.19 -4.78 22.20
N GLY A 9 -2.19 -3.93 21.97
CA GLY A 9 -2.26 -2.80 21.05
C GLY A 9 -2.09 -3.22 19.59
N SER A 10 -2.35 -2.29 18.66
CA SER A 10 -2.30 -2.57 17.22
C SER A 10 -1.62 -1.46 16.41
N VAL A 11 -1.17 -1.83 15.21
CA VAL A 11 -0.68 -0.92 14.17
C VAL A 11 -1.48 -1.18 12.90
N TRP A 12 -1.96 -0.10 12.28
CA TRP A 12 -2.73 -0.14 11.04
C TRP A 12 -2.11 0.80 10.01
N ILE A 13 -1.97 0.31 8.79
CA ILE A 13 -1.29 0.94 7.66
C ILE A 13 -2.29 0.99 6.50
N SER A 14 -2.48 2.17 5.93
CA SER A 14 -3.28 2.39 4.72
C SER A 14 -2.41 3.15 3.73
N ASP A 15 -2.00 2.48 2.66
CA ASP A 15 -0.91 3.00 1.82
C ASP A 15 -0.96 2.50 0.37
N LEU A 16 -0.15 3.14 -0.49
CA LEU A 16 0.18 2.69 -1.83
C LEU A 16 1.08 1.44 -1.74
N VAL A 17 0.74 0.42 -2.52
CA VAL A 17 1.44 -0.87 -2.57
C VAL A 17 1.73 -1.28 -4.00
N ALA A 18 2.86 -1.96 -4.17
CA ALA A 18 3.25 -2.53 -5.46
C ALA A 18 2.71 -3.97 -5.61
N HIS A 19 2.69 -4.46 -6.85
CA HIS A 19 2.39 -5.85 -7.19
C HIS A 19 3.66 -6.57 -7.61
N GLU A 20 3.80 -7.82 -7.18
CA GLU A 20 4.98 -8.64 -7.44
C GLU A 20 5.05 -9.12 -8.90
N LEU A 21 3.90 -9.27 -9.55
CA LEU A 21 3.82 -9.64 -10.96
C LEU A 21 3.80 -8.38 -11.82
N ALA A 22 4.83 -8.17 -12.64
CA ALA A 22 4.94 -7.00 -13.50
C ALA A 22 3.71 -6.73 -14.39
N PRO A 23 3.03 -7.75 -14.99
CA PRO A 23 1.79 -7.51 -15.74
C PRO A 23 0.65 -6.99 -14.87
N VAL A 24 0.56 -7.45 -13.62
CA VAL A 24 -0.47 -6.99 -12.66
C VAL A 24 -0.14 -5.58 -12.20
N GLU A 25 1.14 -5.27 -11.94
CA GLU A 25 1.59 -3.93 -11.58
C GLU A 25 1.23 -2.91 -12.66
N GLY A 26 1.57 -3.22 -13.92
CA GLY A 26 1.22 -2.37 -15.06
C GLY A 26 -0.28 -2.16 -15.19
N LEU A 27 -1.07 -3.22 -15.08
CA LEU A 27 -2.53 -3.13 -15.15
C LEU A 27 -3.12 -2.27 -14.03
N MET A 28 -2.67 -2.43 -12.78
CA MET A 28 -3.22 -1.69 -11.65
C MET A 28 -2.78 -0.22 -11.66
N ARG A 29 -1.53 0.07 -12.06
CA ARG A 29 -1.07 1.45 -12.28
C ARG A 29 -1.87 2.14 -13.38
N GLN A 30 -2.14 1.46 -14.49
CA GLN A 30 -2.97 2.03 -15.56
C GLN A 30 -4.38 2.34 -15.06
N ARG A 31 -5.02 1.42 -14.34
CA ARG A 31 -6.36 1.67 -13.76
C ARG A 31 -6.39 2.88 -12.83
N TYR A 32 -5.32 3.08 -12.05
CA TYR A 32 -5.22 4.25 -11.19
C TYR A 32 -5.01 5.54 -12.01
N ALA A 33 -4.16 5.51 -13.03
CA ALA A 33 -3.99 6.61 -13.96
C ALA A 33 -5.30 7.01 -14.67
N ASP A 34 -6.10 6.03 -15.09
CA ASP A 34 -7.41 6.25 -15.72
C ASP A 34 -8.42 6.86 -14.73
N TYR A 35 -8.39 6.42 -13.46
CA TYR A 35 -9.20 7.01 -12.39
C TYR A 35 -8.86 8.49 -12.16
N LEU A 36 -7.57 8.81 -12.05
CA LEU A 36 -7.11 10.20 -11.88
C LEU A 36 -7.49 11.07 -13.09
N LEU A 37 -7.37 10.52 -14.31
CA LEU A 37 -7.78 11.19 -15.53
C LEU A 37 -9.28 11.52 -15.51
N ALA A 38 -10.12 10.56 -15.14
CA ALA A 38 -11.57 10.76 -15.05
C ALA A 38 -11.97 11.75 -13.96
N GLN A 39 -11.19 11.83 -12.87
CA GLN A 39 -11.47 12.71 -11.74
C GLN A 39 -11.03 14.16 -11.98
N GLY A 40 -9.87 14.38 -12.59
CA GLY A 40 -9.25 15.72 -12.66
C GLY A 40 -8.61 16.09 -13.99
N GLY A 41 -8.72 15.25 -15.03
CA GLY A 41 -8.10 15.50 -16.32
C GLY A 41 -6.60 15.15 -16.38
N PRO A 42 -5.96 15.37 -17.54
CA PRO A 42 -4.59 14.92 -17.80
C PRO A 42 -3.55 15.58 -16.89
N ASP A 43 -3.63 16.89 -16.67
CA ASP A 43 -2.68 17.62 -15.83
C ASP A 43 -2.70 17.14 -14.37
N TYR A 44 -3.90 16.83 -13.85
CA TYR A 44 -4.06 16.28 -12.51
C TYR A 44 -3.43 14.88 -12.39
N ARG A 45 -3.74 13.99 -13.34
CA ARG A 45 -3.13 12.67 -13.42
C ARG A 45 -1.60 12.76 -13.44
N ASP A 46 -1.06 13.57 -14.35
CA ASP A 46 0.39 13.65 -14.56
C ASP A 46 1.11 14.25 -13.36
N THR A 47 0.52 15.26 -12.71
CA THR A 47 1.05 15.83 -11.47
C THR A 47 1.10 14.78 -10.36
N VAL A 48 -0.01 14.06 -10.12
CA VAL A 48 -0.07 13.05 -9.05
C VAL A 48 0.91 11.90 -9.33
N LEU A 49 0.97 11.39 -10.56
CA LEU A 49 1.91 10.31 -10.90
C LEU A 49 3.38 10.76 -10.78
N ALA A 50 3.69 12.01 -11.13
CA ALA A 50 5.03 12.56 -10.95
C ALA A 50 5.41 12.68 -9.46
N SER A 51 4.48 13.13 -8.61
CA SER A 51 4.69 13.16 -7.15
C SER A 51 4.94 11.76 -6.58
N ILE A 52 4.16 10.76 -6.99
CA ILE A 52 4.35 9.36 -6.55
C ILE A 52 5.75 8.86 -6.93
N GLU A 53 6.19 9.10 -8.16
CA GLU A 53 7.53 8.68 -8.60
C GLU A 53 8.66 9.38 -7.83
N GLN A 54 8.45 10.63 -7.41
CA GLN A 54 9.45 11.41 -6.67
C GLN A 54 9.48 11.08 -5.17
N GLU A 55 8.32 10.81 -4.56
CA GLU A 55 8.16 10.79 -3.10
C GLU A 55 7.96 9.37 -2.54
N ASP A 56 7.37 8.45 -3.32
CA ASP A 56 6.97 7.14 -2.82
C ASP A 56 7.91 6.00 -3.20
N SER A 57 7.84 4.91 -2.45
CA SER A 57 8.57 3.67 -2.72
C SER A 57 7.74 2.44 -2.34
N PRO A 58 6.62 2.20 -3.05
CA PRO A 58 5.63 1.21 -2.65
C PRO A 58 6.23 -0.20 -2.60
N ARG A 59 5.91 -0.94 -1.54
CA ARG A 59 6.31 -2.34 -1.36
C ARG A 59 5.10 -3.28 -1.47
N PRO A 60 5.29 -4.52 -1.92
CA PRO A 60 4.21 -5.50 -1.92
C PRO A 60 3.58 -5.67 -0.54
N VAL A 61 2.24 -5.67 -0.47
CA VAL A 61 1.52 -5.84 0.80
C VAL A 61 1.84 -7.18 1.47
N THR A 62 2.06 -8.23 0.66
CA THR A 62 2.51 -9.55 1.11
C THR A 62 3.83 -9.47 1.87
N TRP A 63 4.83 -8.79 1.30
CA TRP A 63 6.12 -8.55 1.94
C TRP A 63 5.99 -7.73 3.23
N GLN A 64 5.15 -6.69 3.23
CA GLN A 64 4.94 -5.83 4.41
C GLN A 64 4.24 -6.59 5.55
N MET A 65 3.26 -7.43 5.24
CA MET A 65 2.60 -8.31 6.21
C MET A 65 3.59 -9.34 6.80
N ASP A 66 4.45 -9.91 5.96
CA ASP A 66 5.51 -10.81 6.44
C ASP A 66 6.53 -10.09 7.31
N LEU A 67 6.84 -8.82 7.01
CA LEU A 67 7.68 -8.00 7.88
C LEU A 67 7.02 -7.80 9.25
N LEU A 68 5.71 -7.52 9.32
CA LEU A 68 4.98 -7.42 10.58
C LEU A 68 5.10 -8.71 11.41
N ARG A 69 4.97 -9.88 10.77
CA ARG A 69 5.19 -11.18 11.43
C ARG A 69 6.62 -11.33 11.93
N ARG A 70 7.61 -11.02 11.09
CA ARG A 70 9.04 -11.15 11.40
C ARG A 70 9.47 -10.29 12.58
N VAL A 71 8.90 -9.09 12.75
CA VAL A 71 9.23 -8.21 13.87
C VAL A 71 8.52 -8.56 15.17
N GLY A 72 7.61 -9.54 15.17
CA GLY A 72 7.04 -10.13 16.39
C GLY A 72 5.52 -10.01 16.54
N PHE A 73 4.82 -9.31 15.65
CA PHE A 73 3.36 -9.29 15.69
C PHE A 73 2.79 -10.67 15.37
N ARG A 74 1.85 -11.18 16.18
CA ARG A 74 1.33 -12.54 16.04
C ARG A 74 0.04 -12.61 15.21
N GLN A 75 -0.75 -11.55 15.22
CA GLN A 75 -2.00 -11.46 14.48
C GLN A 75 -1.84 -10.38 13.41
N VAL A 76 -1.76 -10.79 12.15
CA VAL A 76 -1.58 -9.88 11.00
C VAL A 76 -2.76 -10.06 10.06
N GLU A 77 -3.38 -8.96 9.65
CA GLU A 77 -4.64 -8.95 8.90
C GLU A 77 -4.58 -7.99 7.70
N LEU A 78 -5.20 -8.40 6.59
CA LEU A 78 -5.46 -7.55 5.44
C LEU A 78 -6.93 -7.11 5.47
N LEU A 79 -7.18 -5.85 5.81
CA LEU A 79 -8.54 -5.31 5.91
C LEU A 79 -9.15 -5.04 4.54
N HIS A 80 -8.34 -4.51 3.63
CA HIS A 80 -8.79 -4.11 2.30
C HIS A 80 -7.63 -4.08 1.31
N LYS A 81 -7.90 -4.44 0.06
CA LYS A 81 -6.99 -4.20 -1.06
C LYS A 81 -7.79 -3.84 -2.31
N ASN A 82 -7.44 -2.73 -2.94
CA ASN A 82 -8.02 -2.31 -4.21
C ASN A 82 -6.97 -1.59 -5.06
N GLY A 83 -6.74 -2.09 -6.27
CA GLY A 83 -5.72 -1.53 -7.17
C GLY A 83 -4.37 -1.44 -6.48
N CYS A 84 -3.76 -0.27 -6.55
CA CYS A 84 -2.48 0.06 -5.93
C CYS A 84 -2.58 0.42 -4.43
N PHE A 85 -3.72 0.26 -3.76
CA PHE A 85 -3.87 0.60 -2.35
C PHE A 85 -4.22 -0.61 -1.49
N ALA A 86 -3.74 -0.62 -0.25
CA ALA A 86 -4.10 -1.60 0.75
C ALA A 86 -4.24 -0.98 2.13
N ALA A 87 -5.17 -1.52 2.92
CA ALA A 87 -5.27 -1.31 4.35
C ALA A 87 -5.00 -2.63 5.07
N PHE A 88 -3.98 -2.67 5.92
CA PHE A 88 -3.52 -3.89 6.60
C PHE A 88 -2.86 -3.51 7.92
N GLY A 89 -2.63 -4.49 8.79
CA GLY A 89 -2.04 -4.21 10.09
C GLY A 89 -1.88 -5.44 10.95
N ALA A 90 -1.58 -5.19 12.22
CA ALA A 90 -1.31 -6.26 13.15
C ALA A 90 -1.57 -5.88 14.62
N VAL A 91 -1.83 -6.89 15.44
CA VAL A 91 -2.01 -6.78 16.90
C VAL A 91 -0.83 -7.46 17.61
N ARG A 92 -0.32 -6.82 18.68
CA ARG A 92 0.76 -7.33 19.54
C ARG A 92 0.22 -8.26 20.63
#